data_AF-A0A7D6Z1Y2-F1
#
_entry.id   AF-A0A7D6Z1Y2-F1
#
_cell.length_a   1.000
_cell.length_b   1.000
_cell.length_c   1.000
_cell.angle_alpha   90.00
_cell.angle_beta   90.00
_cell.angle_gamma   90.00
#
_symmetry.space_group_name_H-M   'P 1'
#
loop_
_entity.id
_entity.type
_entity.pdbx_description
1 polymer ?
#
loop_
_entity_poly.entity_id
_entity_poly.type
_entity_poly.pdbx_seq_one_letter_code
_entity_poly.pdbx_strand_id
1 'polypeptide(L)'
;MTGTAVRTTARLPQPCGEISAEITDALRTTPGTRIPAPSPGDPWDRDAQLALHTCYALHYHGFDEVDPGWEWDPGLPGVRAGLERQFLDELRAATAGGSDLDAELEQLLTVPPRNPA
;
A
#
# COMPACT_ATOMS: atom_id res chain seq x y z
N MET A 1 8.34 -20.28 30.80
CA MET A 1 9.09 -19.49 29.80
C MET A 1 8.08 -18.67 29.02
N THR A 2 7.66 -17.52 29.54
CA THR A 2 6.75 -16.60 28.84
C THR A 2 7.63 -15.63 28.07
N GLY A 3 7.81 -15.90 26.77
CA GLY A 3 8.40 -14.93 25.87
C GLY A 3 7.40 -13.80 25.64
N THR A 4 7.69 -12.61 26.15
CA THR A 4 6.94 -11.41 25.79
C THR A 4 7.17 -11.15 24.30
N ALA A 5 6.15 -11.39 23.48
CA ALA A 5 6.19 -10.98 22.08
C ALA A 5 6.24 -9.45 22.03
N VAL A 6 7.31 -8.90 21.45
CA VAL A 6 7.34 -7.48 21.07
C VAL A 6 6.29 -7.30 19.99
N ARG A 7 5.15 -6.70 20.35
CA ARG A 7 4.24 -6.14 19.36
C ARG A 7 4.91 -4.89 18.83
N THR A 8 5.56 -4.99 17.67
CA THR A 8 5.96 -3.81 16.92
C THR A 8 4.66 -3.17 16.44
N THR A 9 4.25 -2.11 17.13
CA THR A 9 3.08 -1.36 16.72
C THR A 9 3.49 -0.35 15.65
N ALA A 10 2.78 -0.35 14.53
CA ALA A 10 3.08 0.54 13.42
C ALA A 10 2.66 1.98 13.79
N ARG A 11 3.52 2.94 13.44
CA ARG A 11 3.18 4.37 13.40
C ARG A 11 2.76 4.74 11.99
N LEU A 12 1.91 5.75 11.85
CA LEU A 12 1.62 6.37 10.57
C LEU A 12 2.93 6.85 9.94
N PRO A 13 3.14 6.60 8.64
CA PRO A 13 4.34 7.06 7.97
C PRO A 13 4.33 8.59 7.84
N GLN A 14 5.52 9.17 7.72
CA GLN A 14 5.67 10.57 7.35
C GLN A 14 5.20 10.76 5.90
N PRO A 15 4.23 11.66 5.62
CA PRO A 15 3.77 11.90 4.27
C PRO A 15 4.87 12.52 3.40
N CYS A 16 4.80 12.28 2.09
CA CYS A 16 5.77 12.78 1.11
C CYS A 16 5.16 13.49 -0.10
N GLY A 17 3.86 13.74 -0.05
CA GLY A 17 3.10 14.46 -1.06
C GLY A 17 1.66 14.62 -0.61
N GLU A 18 0.83 15.12 -1.52
CA GLU A 18 -0.57 15.49 -1.24
C GLU A 18 -1.41 14.27 -0.85
N ILE A 19 -1.28 13.15 -1.57
CA ILE A 19 -2.13 11.97 -1.37
C ILE A 19 -1.83 11.32 -0.01
N SER A 20 -0.55 11.12 0.31
CA SER A 20 -0.18 10.55 1.62
C SER A 20 -0.48 11.51 2.77
N ALA A 21 -0.38 12.84 2.56
CA ALA A 21 -0.78 13.82 3.56
C ALA A 21 -2.27 13.74 3.87
N GLU A 22 -3.12 13.78 2.84
CA GLU A 22 -4.58 13.70 3.01
C GLU A 22 -5.03 12.45 3.74
N ILE A 23 -4.47 11.28 3.39
CA ILE A 23 -4.79 10.03 4.06
C ILE A 23 -4.32 10.06 5.52
N THR A 24 -3.07 10.44 5.78
CA THR A 24 -2.55 10.45 7.16
C THR A 24 -3.28 11.46 8.04
N ASP A 25 -3.66 12.61 7.50
CA ASP A 25 -4.43 13.62 8.22
C ASP A 25 -5.86 13.17 8.50
N ALA A 26 -6.53 12.53 7.53
CA ALA A 26 -7.84 11.95 7.77
C ALA A 26 -7.79 10.88 8.88
N LEU A 27 -6.80 9.98 8.85
CA LEU A 27 -6.66 8.91 9.85
C LEU A 27 -6.35 9.39 11.27
N ARG A 28 -5.85 10.63 11.44
CA ARG A 28 -5.67 11.28 12.75
C ARG A 28 -6.98 11.83 13.33
N THR A 29 -8.06 11.82 12.55
CA THR A 29 -9.41 12.21 13.00
C THR A 29 -10.23 11.00 13.41
N THR A 30 -11.50 11.22 13.77
CA THR A 30 -12.43 10.14 14.13
C THR A 30 -12.99 9.44 12.88
N PRO A 31 -13.26 8.12 12.93
CA PRO A 31 -13.97 7.40 11.88
C PRO A 31 -15.30 8.09 11.51
N GLY A 32 -15.72 7.98 10.25
CA GLY A 32 -16.85 8.70 9.68
C GLY A 32 -16.48 10.06 9.09
N THR A 33 -15.25 10.54 9.30
CA THR A 33 -14.73 11.73 8.61
C THR A 33 -14.48 11.39 7.15
N ARG A 34 -14.92 12.26 6.25
CA ARG A 34 -14.76 12.05 4.81
C ARG A 34 -13.28 12.06 4.44
N ILE A 35 -12.80 10.96 3.86
CA ILE A 35 -11.50 10.91 3.19
C ILE A 35 -11.68 11.45 1.75
N PRO A 36 -10.83 12.39 1.30
CA PRO A 36 -10.83 12.83 -0.09
C PRO A 36 -10.62 11.66 -1.04
N ALA A 37 -11.22 11.75 -2.23
CA ALA A 37 -10.85 10.83 -3.29
C ALA A 37 -9.44 11.22 -3.76
N PRO A 38 -8.54 10.25 -3.94
CA PRO A 38 -7.17 10.54 -4.33
C PRO A 38 -7.16 11.22 -5.70
N SER A 39 -6.41 12.31 -5.81
CA SER A 39 -6.20 13.00 -7.08
C SER A 39 -5.52 12.07 -8.10
N PRO A 40 -5.87 12.13 -9.38
CA PRO A 40 -5.14 11.41 -10.42
C PRO A 40 -3.68 11.87 -10.45
N GLY A 41 -2.75 10.92 -10.39
CA GLY A 41 -1.30 11.17 -10.46
C GLY A 41 -0.58 9.99 -11.09
N ASP A 42 0.75 10.04 -11.15
CA ASP A 42 1.56 8.89 -11.56
C ASP A 42 1.46 7.81 -10.46
N PRO A 43 0.92 6.62 -10.76
CA PRO A 43 0.80 5.58 -9.76
C PRO A 43 2.15 5.05 -9.27
N TRP A 44 3.25 5.27 -10.01
CA TRP A 44 4.61 4.86 -9.60
C TRP A 44 5.25 5.86 -8.64
N ASP A 45 4.65 7.04 -8.48
CA ASP A 45 5.16 8.03 -7.55
C ASP A 45 5.15 7.50 -6.12
N ARG A 46 6.21 7.87 -5.39
CA ARG A 46 6.39 7.51 -3.99
C ARG A 46 5.19 7.90 -3.14
N ASP A 47 4.53 9.00 -3.46
CA ASP A 47 3.37 9.51 -2.73
C ASP A 47 2.15 8.59 -2.88
N ALA A 48 1.81 8.20 -4.10
CA ALA A 48 0.72 7.27 -4.40
C ALA A 48 0.98 5.89 -3.78
N GLN A 49 2.22 5.39 -3.88
CA GLN A 49 2.61 4.12 -3.28
C GLN A 49 2.54 4.13 -1.75
N LEU A 50 2.99 5.22 -1.12
CA LEU A 50 2.93 5.36 0.35
C LEU A 50 1.49 5.44 0.84
N ALA A 51 0.64 6.18 0.13
CA ALA A 51 -0.79 6.27 0.38
C ALA A 51 -1.46 4.88 0.30
N LEU A 52 -1.25 4.16 -0.79
CA LEU A 52 -1.80 2.82 -0.99
C LEU A 52 -1.31 1.83 0.09
N HIS A 53 -0.01 1.86 0.40
CA HIS A 53 0.58 1.03 1.45
C HIS A 53 -0.04 1.33 2.82
N THR A 54 -0.28 2.61 3.15
CA THR A 54 -0.88 3.02 4.42
C THR A 54 -2.29 2.45 4.58
N CYS A 55 -3.11 2.49 3.51
CA CYS A 55 -4.44 1.88 3.50
C CYS A 55 -4.38 0.36 3.76
N TYR A 56 -3.40 -0.32 3.18
CA TYR A 56 -3.19 -1.76 3.41
C TYR A 56 -2.73 -2.07 4.83
N ALA A 57 -1.75 -1.32 5.35
CA ALA A 57 -1.24 -1.51 6.70
C ALA A 57 -2.34 -1.31 7.75
N LEU A 58 -3.19 -0.28 7.58
CA LEU A 58 -4.36 -0.07 8.42
C LEU A 58 -5.32 -1.27 8.38
N HIS A 59 -5.61 -1.80 7.18
CA HIS A 59 -6.51 -2.94 7.02
C HIS A 59 -6.01 -4.24 7.65
N TYR A 60 -4.69 -4.47 7.66
CA TYR A 60 -4.12 -5.73 8.16
C TYR A 60 -3.66 -5.67 9.62
N HIS A 61 -3.14 -4.54 10.07
CA HIS A 61 -2.40 -4.45 11.34
C HIS A 61 -2.75 -3.20 12.17
N GLY A 62 -3.35 -2.18 11.57
CA GLY A 62 -3.66 -0.91 12.23
C GLY A 62 -2.41 -0.06 12.54
N PHE A 63 -2.65 1.08 13.18
CA PHE A 63 -1.61 2.00 13.68
C PHE A 63 -1.93 2.42 15.11
N ASP A 64 -0.90 2.74 15.90
CA ASP A 64 -1.07 3.08 17.32
C ASP A 64 -1.83 4.38 17.55
N GLU A 65 -1.62 5.37 16.69
CA GLU A 65 -2.25 6.68 16.77
C GLU A 65 -3.58 6.78 16.01
N VAL A 66 -4.06 5.69 15.41
CA VAL A 66 -5.30 5.68 14.61
C VAL A 66 -6.39 4.93 15.37
N ASP A 67 -7.59 5.51 15.41
CA ASP A 67 -8.77 4.86 15.98
C ASP A 67 -9.05 3.52 15.26
N PRO A 68 -9.12 2.38 15.96
CA PRO A 68 -9.42 1.08 15.35
C PRO A 68 -10.74 1.03 14.58
N GLY A 69 -11.68 1.93 14.87
CA GLY A 69 -12.94 2.07 14.14
C GLY A 69 -12.76 2.43 12.66
N TRP A 70 -11.60 2.96 12.26
CA TRP A 70 -11.28 3.23 10.85
C TRP A 70 -11.24 1.96 9.99
N GLU A 71 -10.97 0.78 10.58
CA GLU A 71 -11.07 -0.51 9.88
C GLU A 71 -12.46 -0.74 9.28
N TRP A 72 -13.48 -0.21 9.95
CA TRP A 72 -14.89 -0.37 9.61
C TRP A 72 -15.47 0.84 8.88
N ASP A 73 -14.66 1.88 8.62
CA ASP A 73 -15.11 3.07 7.91
C ASP A 73 -15.36 2.76 6.42
N PRO A 74 -16.57 3.03 5.89
CA PRO A 74 -16.92 2.68 4.52
C PRO A 74 -16.23 3.57 3.46
N GLY A 75 -15.67 4.73 3.84
CA GLY A 75 -14.97 5.63 2.93
C GLY A 75 -13.58 5.13 2.55
N LEU A 76 -12.88 4.45 3.47
CA LEU A 76 -11.51 3.99 3.27
C LEU A 76 -11.36 2.93 2.16
N PRO A 77 -12.24 1.92 2.02
CA PRO A 77 -12.22 1.00 0.88
C PRO A 77 -12.35 1.69 -0.48
N GLY A 78 -13.11 2.79 -0.56
CA GLY A 78 -13.29 3.55 -1.80
C GLY A 78 -12.01 4.23 -2.26
N VAL A 79 -11.29 4.87 -1.33
CA VAL A 79 -9.98 5.52 -1.57
C VAL A 79 -8.95 4.48 -2.00
N ARG A 80 -8.83 3.39 -1.24
CA ARG A 80 -7.93 2.28 -1.56
C ARG A 80 -8.22 1.72 -2.96
N ALA A 81 -9.48 1.44 -3.29
CA ALA A 81 -9.85 0.92 -4.60
C ALA A 81 -9.54 1.91 -5.75
N GLY A 82 -9.58 3.21 -5.49
CA GLY A 82 -9.15 4.24 -6.45
C GLY A 82 -7.67 4.13 -6.80
N LEU A 83 -6.82 4.11 -5.77
CA LEU A 83 -5.37 3.95 -5.93
C LEU A 83 -5.00 2.60 -6.57
N GLU A 84 -5.67 1.52 -6.15
CA GLU A 84 -5.46 0.18 -6.72
C GLU A 84 -5.78 0.12 -8.20
N ARG A 85 -6.88 0.75 -8.65
CA ARG A 85 -7.23 0.74 -10.07
C ARG A 85 -6.15 1.44 -10.91
N GLN A 86 -5.73 2.64 -10.50
CA GLN A 86 -4.67 3.37 -11.19
C GLN A 86 -3.36 2.56 -11.23
N PHE A 87 -2.98 1.98 -10.09
CA PHE A 87 -1.80 1.12 -9.99
C PHE A 87 -1.90 -0.11 -10.90
N LEU A 88 -3.01 -0.84 -10.85
CA LEU A 88 -3.17 -2.09 -11.60
C LEU A 88 -3.29 -1.84 -13.11
N ASP A 89 -3.92 -0.75 -13.52
CA ASP A 89 -4.09 -0.41 -14.93
C ASP A 89 -2.72 -0.11 -15.57
N GLU A 90 -1.89 0.72 -14.92
CA GLU A 90 -0.53 0.97 -15.42
C GLU A 90 0.37 -0.26 -15.30
N LEU A 91 0.19 -1.10 -14.28
CA LEU A 91 1.04 -2.29 -14.09
C LEU A 91 0.80 -3.28 -15.22
N ARG A 92 -0.47 -3.46 -15.58
CA ARG A 92 -0.87 -4.30 -16.72
C ARG A 92 -0.39 -3.72 -18.05
N ALA A 93 -0.42 -2.40 -18.21
CA ALA A 93 0.09 -1.75 -19.42
C ALA A 93 1.62 -1.88 -19.56
N ALA A 94 2.35 -1.79 -18.43
CA ALA A 94 3.80 -1.86 -18.39
C ALA A 94 4.36 -3.30 -18.44
N THR A 95 3.54 -4.31 -18.19
CA THR A 95 3.96 -5.71 -18.16
C THR A 95 3.56 -6.41 -19.45
N ALA A 96 4.54 -6.80 -20.26
CA ALA A 96 4.29 -7.73 -21.37
C ALA A 96 3.84 -9.08 -20.77
N GLY A 97 2.61 -9.49 -21.05
CA GLY A 97 2.14 -10.82 -20.65
C GLY A 97 2.88 -11.94 -21.37
N GLY A 98 2.78 -13.16 -20.84
CA GLY A 98 3.28 -14.38 -21.47
C GLY A 98 2.18 -15.44 -21.53
N SER A 99 2.21 -16.29 -22.55
CA SER A 99 1.29 -17.45 -22.67
C SER A 99 1.94 -18.78 -22.34
N ASP A 100 3.24 -18.79 -22.05
CA ASP A 100 4.03 -19.99 -21.77
C ASP A 100 4.57 -19.93 -20.35
N LEU A 101 3.82 -20.49 -19.41
CA LEU A 101 4.17 -20.50 -17.98
C LEU A 101 5.46 -21.28 -17.71
N ASP A 102 5.69 -22.38 -18.43
CA ASP A 102 6.83 -23.26 -18.19
C ASP A 102 8.14 -22.55 -18.58
N ALA A 103 8.14 -21.86 -19.73
CA ALA A 103 9.30 -21.07 -20.18
C ALA A 103 9.60 -19.87 -19.25
N GLU A 104 8.59 -19.19 -18.72
CA GLU A 104 8.77 -18.10 -17.75
C GLU A 104 9.32 -18.64 -16.42
N LEU A 105 8.82 -19.77 -15.93
CA LEU A 105 9.28 -20.37 -14.69
C LEU A 105 10.73 -20.87 -14.80
N GLU A 106 11.10 -21.48 -15.93
CA GLU A 106 12.46 -21.94 -16.18
C GLU A 106 13.48 -20.79 -16.09
N GLN A 107 13.13 -19.60 -16.61
CA GLN A 107 13.98 -18.40 -16.48
C GLN A 107 14.16 -17.97 -15.02
N LEU A 108 13.09 -17.96 -14.22
CA LEU A 108 13.15 -17.54 -12.80
C LEU A 108 13.93 -18.51 -11.91
N LEU A 109 14.04 -19.78 -12.31
CA LEU A 109 14.79 -20.79 -11.57
C LEU A 109 16.31 -20.73 -11.82
N THR A 110 16.77 -19.88 -12.75
CA THR A 110 18.20 -19.64 -12.94
C THR A 110 18.73 -18.62 -11.93
N VAL A 111 19.69 -19.03 -11.10
CA VAL A 111 20.37 -18.11 -10.18
C VAL A 111 21.31 -17.22 -10.99
N PRO A 112 21.16 -15.88 -10.98
CA PRO A 112 22.10 -15.01 -11.67
C PRO A 112 23.51 -15.20 -11.07
N PRO A 113 24.57 -15.20 -11.89
CA PRO A 113 25.93 -15.31 -11.37
C PRO A 113 26.17 -14.16 -10.37
N ARG A 114 26.71 -14.50 -9.19
CA ARG A 114 27.04 -13.50 -8.17
C ARG A 114 28.02 -12.48 -8.78
N ASN A 115 27.65 -11.21 -8.79
CA ASN A 115 28.53 -10.14 -9.27
C ASN A 115 29.84 -10.17 -8.45
N PRO A 116 31.04 -10.20 -9.08
CA PRO A 116 32.28 -10.12 -8.33
C PRO A 116 32.35 -8.79 -7.56
N ALA A 117 32.96 -8.86 -6.36
CA ALA A 117 33.08 -7.77 -5.39
C ALA A 117 33.88 -6.57 -5.92
#